data_AF-A0AAV0WGF5-F1
#
_entry.id   AF-A0AAV0WGF5-F1
#
_cell.length_a   1.000
_cell.length_b   1.000
_cell.length_c   1.000
_cell.angle_alpha   90.00
_cell.angle_beta   90.00
_cell.angle_gamma   90.00
#
_symmetry.space_group_name_H-M   'P 1'
#
loop_
_entity.id
_entity.type
_entity.pdbx_description
1 polymer ?
#
loop_
_entity_poly.entity_id
_entity_poly.type
_entity_poly.pdbx_seq_one_letter_code
_entity_poly.pdbx_strand_id
1 'polypeptide(L)'
;MSAENVVTISKQNLFYLFLLEHLRKFIFDINMHRDIISMAAEIKATLDKYFKNIEENYVQSQAILLDPRFKKYGFSSNNKFETCKVSLGRKLQEINVQNMSNEPVEELPTTSTVQSSTSTYLETV
;
A
#
# COMPACT_ATOMS: atom_id res chain seq x y z
N MET A 1 -9.99 9.52 13.91
CA MET A 1 -9.01 9.63 12.80
C MET A 1 -7.82 8.77 13.17
N SER A 2 -7.51 7.72 12.41
CA SER A 2 -6.23 7.03 12.53
C SER A 2 -5.57 7.09 11.15
N ALA A 3 -4.89 8.21 10.90
CA ALA A 3 -3.94 8.24 9.79
C ALA A 3 -2.70 7.53 10.31
N GLU A 4 -2.50 6.29 9.86
CA GLU A 4 -1.25 5.59 10.11
C GLU A 4 -0.08 6.48 9.69
N ASN A 5 0.84 6.79 10.61
CA ASN A 5 2.04 7.60 10.37
C ASN A 5 3.07 6.91 9.46
N VAL A 6 2.65 5.88 8.71
CA VAL A 6 3.52 4.99 7.94
C VAL A 6 3.13 5.01 6.48
N VAL A 7 4.14 5.25 5.63
CA VAL A 7 4.02 5.11 4.17
C VAL A 7 3.99 3.63 3.83
N THR A 8 2.81 3.15 3.46
CA THR A 8 2.61 1.77 3.00
C THR A 8 2.90 1.67 1.51
N ILE A 9 3.19 0.45 1.04
CA ILE A 9 3.42 0.12 -0.38
C ILE A 9 2.27 0.67 -1.26
N SER A 10 1.02 0.55 -0.80
CA SER A 10 -0.17 1.07 -1.49
C SER A 10 -0.18 2.59 -1.73
N LYS A 11 0.62 3.37 -0.99
CA LYS A 11 0.72 4.84 -1.11
C LYS A 11 1.80 5.31 -2.08
N GLN A 12 2.76 4.46 -2.43
CA GLN A 12 3.95 4.88 -3.17
C GLN A 12 3.60 5.40 -4.57
N ASN A 13 2.82 4.63 -5.34
CA ASN A 13 2.41 5.07 -6.67
C ASN A 13 1.50 6.31 -6.63
N LEU A 14 0.66 6.41 -5.60
CA LEU A 14 -0.20 7.58 -5.40
C LEU A 14 0.62 8.87 -5.23
N PHE A 15 1.65 8.84 -4.38
CA PHE A 15 2.54 9.99 -4.20
C PHE A 15 3.30 10.35 -5.47
N TYR A 16 3.78 9.35 -6.20
CA TYR A 16 4.41 9.56 -7.51
C TYR A 16 3.47 10.28 -8.48
N LEU A 17 2.22 9.83 -8.62
CA LEU A 17 1.24 10.46 -9.50
C LEU A 17 0.93 11.91 -9.09
N PHE A 18 0.74 12.17 -7.79
CA PHE A 18 0.49 13.52 -7.29
C PHE A 18 1.68 14.46 -7.50
N LEU A 19 2.90 13.99 -7.25
CA LEU A 19 4.11 14.79 -7.49
C LEU A 19 4.28 15.11 -8.97
N LEU A 20 4.02 14.15 -9.87
CA LEU A 20 4.06 14.40 -11.30
C LEU A 20 3.04 15.45 -11.73
N GLU A 21 1.81 15.37 -11.24
CA GLU A 21 0.77 16.36 -11.54
C GLU A 21 1.16 17.74 -11.03
N HIS A 22 1.76 17.83 -9.85
CA HIS A 22 2.25 19.09 -9.29
C HIS A 22 3.39 19.68 -10.12
N LEU A 23 4.41 18.88 -10.48
CA LEU A 23 5.56 19.32 -11.26
C LEU A 23 5.17 19.84 -12.65
N ARG A 24 4.14 19.24 -13.27
CA ARG A 24 3.60 19.71 -14.56
C ARG A 24 3.17 21.17 -14.52
N LYS A 25 2.66 21.66 -13.39
CA LYS A 25 2.23 23.06 -13.24
C LYS A 25 3.40 24.04 -13.38
N PHE A 26 4.61 23.64 -12.98
CA PHE A 26 5.81 24.47 -13.14
C PHE A 26 6.41 24.33 -14.53
N ILE A 27 6.47 23.11 -15.06
CA ILE A 27 7.11 22.81 -16.35
C ILE A 27 6.38 23.48 -17.51
N PHE A 28 5.04 23.55 -17.45
CA PHE A 28 4.21 24.09 -18.53
C PHE A 28 3.75 25.54 -18.31
N ASP A 29 4.17 26.20 -17.23
CA ASP A 29 3.87 27.61 -17.01
C ASP A 29 4.86 28.49 -17.77
N ILE A 30 4.33 29.22 -18.77
CA ILE A 30 5.10 30.13 -19.64
C ILE A 30 5.71 31.31 -18.89
N ASN A 31 5.18 31.66 -17.71
CA ASN A 31 5.66 32.77 -16.90
C ASN A 31 6.69 32.32 -15.85
N MET A 32 6.95 31.02 -15.74
CA MET A 32 7.84 30.45 -14.75
C MET A 32 9.31 30.74 -15.07
N HIS A 33 10.09 31.04 -14.03
CA HIS A 33 11.53 31.27 -14.20
C HIS A 33 12.22 30.00 -14.73
N ARG A 34 13.16 30.17 -15.66
CA ARG A 34 13.85 29.03 -16.33
C ARG A 34 14.49 28.07 -15.35
N ASP A 35 15.11 28.57 -14.28
CA ASP A 35 15.74 27.72 -13.28
C ASP A 35 14.74 26.85 -12.52
N ILE A 36 13.53 27.36 -12.27
CA ILE A 36 12.45 26.60 -11.63
C ILE A 36 11.92 25.53 -12.59
N ILE A 37 11.78 25.86 -13.88
CA ILE A 37 11.43 24.88 -14.92
C ILE A 37 12.47 23.76 -14.99
N SER A 38 13.76 24.12 -15.00
CA SER A 38 14.87 23.14 -15.04
C SER A 38 14.87 22.23 -13.82
N MET A 39 14.75 22.80 -12.63
CA MET A 39 14.65 22.06 -11.37
C MET A 39 13.44 21.12 -11.37
N ALA A 40 12.26 21.58 -11.78
CA ALA A 40 11.06 20.75 -11.85
C ALA A 40 11.23 19.60 -12.86
N ALA A 41 11.90 19.85 -13.99
CA ALA A 41 12.20 18.84 -14.99
C ALA A 41 13.18 17.77 -14.48
N GLU A 42 14.21 18.17 -13.73
CA GLU A 42 15.17 17.24 -13.10
C GLU A 42 14.51 16.37 -12.02
N ILE A 43 13.66 16.96 -11.17
CA ILE A 43 12.88 16.20 -10.18
C ILE A 43 11.97 15.21 -10.90
N LYS A 44 11.27 15.64 -11.96
CA LYS A 44 10.41 14.76 -12.76
C LYS A 44 11.21 13.59 -13.35
N ALA A 45 12.37 13.86 -13.94
CA ALA A 45 13.23 12.81 -14.52
C ALA A 45 13.68 11.80 -13.45
N THR A 46 14.00 12.28 -12.25
CA THR A 46 14.36 11.43 -11.11
C THR A 46 13.18 10.58 -10.65
N LEU A 47 11.98 11.15 -10.53
CA LEU A 47 10.77 10.39 -10.20
C LEU A 47 10.47 9.32 -11.25
N ASP A 48 10.54 9.67 -12.53
CA ASP A 48 10.29 8.74 -13.63
C ASP A 48 11.27 7.56 -13.59
N LYS A 49 12.55 7.81 -13.26
CA LYS A 49 13.59 6.76 -13.14
C LYS A 49 13.22 5.69 -12.11
N TYR A 50 12.62 6.06 -10.99
CA TYR A 50 12.36 5.14 -9.87
C TYR A 50 10.93 4.60 -9.83
N PHE A 51 9.94 5.40 -10.24
CA PHE A 51 8.53 5.12 -9.94
C PHE A 51 7.63 4.92 -11.15
N LYS A 52 8.07 5.30 -12.37
CA LYS A 52 7.22 5.25 -13.57
C LYS A 52 6.60 3.89 -13.86
N ASN A 53 7.34 2.83 -13.57
CA ASN A 53 6.95 1.46 -13.86
C ASN A 53 6.64 0.65 -12.59
N ILE A 54 6.41 1.31 -11.45
CA ILE A 54 6.19 0.59 -10.17
C ILE A 54 4.97 -0.34 -10.23
N GLU A 55 3.98 -0.01 -11.06
CA GLU A 55 2.78 -0.79 -11.29
C GLU A 55 3.03 -2.09 -12.08
N GLU A 56 4.19 -2.23 -12.73
CA GLU A 56 4.58 -3.48 -13.40
C GLU A 56 4.99 -4.54 -12.39
N ASN A 57 5.34 -4.13 -11.16
CA ASN A 57 5.55 -5.04 -10.06
C ASN A 57 4.19 -5.55 -9.53
N TYR A 58 4.04 -6.88 -9.48
CA TYR A 58 2.81 -7.51 -9.03
C TYR A 58 2.46 -7.18 -7.57
N VAL A 59 3.44 -7.16 -6.67
CA VAL A 59 3.18 -6.89 -5.24
C VAL A 59 2.70 -5.46 -5.07
N GLN A 60 3.34 -4.51 -5.76
CA GLN A 60 2.98 -3.10 -5.74
C GLN A 60 1.56 -2.86 -6.27
N SER A 61 1.28 -3.33 -7.49
CA SER A 61 -0.04 -3.18 -8.12
C SER A 61 -1.16 -3.84 -7.31
N GLN A 62 -0.89 -5.03 -6.75
CA GLN A 62 -1.85 -5.71 -5.87
C GLN A 62 -2.07 -4.96 -4.56
N ALA A 63 -1.01 -4.44 -3.93
CA ALA A 63 -1.14 -3.63 -2.71
C ALA A 63 -1.99 -2.37 -2.93
N ILE A 64 -1.85 -1.71 -4.09
CA ILE A 64 -2.70 -0.57 -4.49
C ILE A 64 -4.15 -1.02 -4.70
N LEU A 65 -4.36 -2.11 -5.44
CA LEU A 65 -5.70 -2.66 -5.74
C LEU A 65 -6.47 -3.07 -4.47
N LEU A 66 -5.76 -3.64 -3.50
CA LEU A 66 -6.31 -4.14 -2.24
C LEU A 66 -6.56 -3.04 -1.21
N ASP A 67 -5.96 -1.85 -1.36
CA ASP A 67 -6.26 -0.70 -0.51
C ASP A 67 -7.54 0.00 -1.02
N PRO A 68 -8.68 -0.10 -0.29
CA PRO A 68 -9.96 0.42 -0.78
C PRO A 68 -9.96 1.92 -0.99
N ARG A 69 -9.06 2.64 -0.27
CA ARG A 69 -8.89 4.07 -0.44
C ARG A 69 -8.38 4.33 -1.85
N PHE A 70 -7.30 3.67 -2.26
CA PHE A 70 -6.56 4.03 -3.47
C PHE A 70 -6.94 3.23 -4.70
N LYS A 71 -7.71 2.16 -4.57
CA LYS A 71 -8.13 1.28 -5.67
C LYS A 71 -8.51 1.98 -6.99
N LYS A 72 -9.19 3.14 -6.93
CA LYS A 72 -9.66 3.88 -8.13
C LYS A 72 -8.66 4.88 -8.72
N TYR A 73 -7.75 5.41 -7.91
CA TYR A 73 -6.91 6.56 -8.28
C TYR A 73 -5.41 6.35 -8.02
N GLY A 74 -5.05 5.21 -7.43
CA GLY A 74 -3.67 4.79 -7.23
C GLY A 74 -3.06 4.14 -8.47
N PHE A 75 -3.77 4.12 -9.61
CA PHE A 75 -3.25 3.64 -10.89
C PHE A 75 -3.06 4.78 -11.89
N SER A 76 -1.99 4.73 -12.68
CA SER A 76 -1.64 5.70 -13.73
C SER A 76 -2.61 5.68 -14.91
N SER A 77 -3.30 4.55 -15.12
CA SER A 77 -4.29 4.39 -16.18
C SER A 77 -5.30 3.30 -15.84
N ASN A 78 -6.49 3.40 -16.43
CA ASN A 78 -7.53 2.37 -16.30
C ASN A 78 -7.07 1.00 -16.83
N ASN A 79 -6.20 0.99 -17.86
CA ASN A 79 -5.63 -0.24 -18.39
C ASN A 79 -4.81 -0.98 -17.33
N LYS A 80 -3.91 -0.28 -16.62
CA LYS A 80 -3.08 -0.88 -15.55
C LYS A 80 -3.95 -1.43 -14.41
N PHE A 81 -5.01 -0.72 -14.03
CA PHE A 81 -5.99 -1.19 -13.05
C PHE A 81 -6.65 -2.50 -13.50
N GLU A 82 -7.18 -2.53 -14.72
CA GLU A 82 -7.88 -3.71 -15.26
C GLU A 82 -6.93 -4.91 -15.40
N THR A 83 -5.71 -4.71 -15.89
CA THR A 83 -4.69 -5.76 -15.97
C THR A 83 -4.36 -6.34 -14.60
N CYS A 84 -4.18 -5.49 -13.57
CA CYS A 84 -3.94 -5.95 -12.20
C CYS A 84 -5.13 -6.75 -11.67
N LYS A 85 -6.36 -6.28 -11.90
CA LYS A 85 -7.59 -6.95 -11.45
C LYS A 85 -7.72 -8.35 -12.06
N VAL A 86 -7.54 -8.48 -13.37
CA VAL A 86 -7.59 -9.77 -14.07
C VAL A 86 -6.48 -10.70 -13.59
N SER A 87 -5.25 -10.18 -13.47
CA SER A 87 -4.09 -10.96 -13.00
C SER A 87 -4.30 -11.50 -11.59
N LEU A 88 -4.81 -10.68 -10.66
CA LEU A 88 -5.12 -11.10 -9.31
C LEU A 88 -6.26 -12.11 -9.28
N GLY A 89 -7.32 -11.89 -10.07
CA GLY A 89 -8.44 -12.84 -10.20
C GLY A 89 -7.99 -14.23 -10.65
N ARG A 90 -7.10 -14.31 -11.65
CA ARG A 90 -6.50 -15.57 -12.11
C ARG A 90 -5.72 -16.26 -10.99
N LYS A 91 -4.89 -15.52 -10.24
CA LYS A 91 -4.16 -16.08 -9.09
C LYS A 91 -5.10 -16.64 -8.03
N LEU A 92 -6.21 -15.97 -7.75
CA LEU A 92 -7.21 -16.46 -6.80
C LEU A 92 -7.89 -17.76 -7.26
N GLN A 93 -8.10 -17.92 -8.58
CA GLN A 93 -8.64 -19.17 -9.14
C GLN A 93 -7.65 -20.35 -9.04
N GLU A 94 -6.35 -20.07 -9.06
CA GLU A 94 -5.29 -21.07 -8.89
C GLU A 94 -5.13 -21.54 -7.43
N ILE A 95 -5.68 -20.79 -6.46
CA ILE A 95 -5.71 -21.20 -5.06
C ILE A 95 -6.73 -22.33 -4.93
N ASN A 96 -6.25 -23.57 -5.00
CA ASN A 96 -7.06 -24.76 -4.79
C ASN A 96 -7.48 -24.85 -3.31
N VAL A 97 -8.71 -24.43 -3.02
CA VAL A 97 -9.30 -24.45 -1.66
C VAL A 97 -9.45 -25.88 -1.13
N GLN A 98 -9.42 -26.91 -1.98
CA GLN A 98 -9.60 -28.30 -1.55
C GLN A 98 -8.41 -28.89 -0.79
N ASN A 99 -7.24 -28.25 -0.82
CA ASN A 99 -6.07 -28.67 -0.03
C ASN A 99 -5.99 -27.99 1.35
N MET A 100 -6.97 -27.15 1.72
CA MET A 100 -7.05 -26.51 3.04
C MET A 100 -7.98 -27.24 4.02
N SER A 101 -8.55 -28.37 3.61
CA SER A 101 -9.25 -29.31 4.49
C SER A 101 -8.40 -30.55 4.69
N ASN A 102 -7.96 -30.77 5.94
CA ASN A 102 -7.43 -32.00 6.54
C ASN A 102 -5.97 -31.95 7.06
N GLU A 103 -5.57 -30.88 7.75
CA GLU A 103 -4.75 -31.10 8.95
C GLU A 103 -5.62 -30.81 10.18
N PRO A 104 -5.67 -31.72 11.18
CA PRO A 104 -6.31 -31.41 12.44
C PRO A 104 -5.53 -30.26 13.07
N VAL A 105 -6.21 -29.15 13.31
CA VAL A 105 -5.74 -28.15 14.27
C VAL A 105 -5.63 -28.89 15.60
N GLU A 106 -4.41 -29.16 16.04
CA GLU A 106 -4.15 -29.65 17.40
C GLU A 106 -4.68 -28.57 18.35
N GLU A 107 -5.82 -28.86 18.99
CA GLU A 107 -6.44 -27.99 19.97
C GLU A 107 -5.43 -27.74 21.10
N LEU A 108 -4.88 -26.53 21.14
CA LEU A 108 -4.19 -26.06 22.34
C LEU A 108 -5.23 -26.06 23.47
N PRO A 109 -4.99 -26.74 24.61
CA PRO A 109 -6.02 -26.91 25.62
C PRO A 109 -6.47 -25.56 26.18
N THR A 110 -7.75 -25.26 25.98
CA THR A 110 -8.51 -24.23 26.68
C THR A 110 -8.49 -24.53 28.17
N THR A 111 -7.74 -23.74 28.94
CA THR A 111 -7.97 -23.62 30.39
C THR A 111 -8.54 -22.25 30.66
N SER A 112 -9.87 -22.16 30.65
CA SER A 112 -10.59 -21.11 31.36
C SER A 112 -10.42 -21.38 32.86
N THR A 113 -9.76 -20.48 33.58
CA THR A 113 -10.00 -20.33 35.02
C THR A 113 -10.00 -18.85 35.35
N VAL A 114 -11.21 -18.29 35.45
CA VAL A 114 -11.46 -17.08 36.20
C VAL A 114 -11.28 -17.43 37.68
N GLN A 115 -10.22 -16.95 38.31
CA GLN A 115 -10.20 -16.77 39.77
C GLN A 115 -9.65 -15.39 40.12
N SER A 116 -10.61 -14.55 40.48
CA SER A 116 -10.40 -13.33 41.26
C SER A 116 -9.69 -13.67 42.56
N SER A 117 -8.57 -12.98 42.85
CA SER A 117 -8.10 -12.79 44.21
C SER A 117 -7.27 -11.50 44.29
N THR A 118 -7.88 -10.50 44.92
CA THR A 118 -7.18 -9.39 45.59
C THR A 118 -6.12 -9.95 46.53
N SER A 119 -4.89 -9.46 46.43
CA SER A 119 -3.88 -9.64 47.47
C SER A 119 -3.23 -8.29 47.80
N THR A 120 -3.42 -7.92 49.06
CA THR A 120 -2.92 -6.77 49.81
C THR A 120 -1.39 -6.69 49.83
N TYR A 121 -0.85 -5.49 49.60
CA TYR A 121 0.55 -5.15 49.90
C TYR A 121 0.74 -5.03 51.42
N LEU A 122 1.61 -5.87 52.00
CA LEU A 122 2.24 -5.65 53.29
C LEU A 122 3.69 -6.15 53.23
N GLU A 123 4.63 -5.22 53.38
CA GLU A 123 5.99 -5.34 53.94
C GLU A 123 6.52 -3.88 54.03
N THR A 124 6.35 -3.19 55.15
CA THR A 124 7.14 -3.18 56.40
C THR A 124 8.63 -2.89 56.20
N VAL A 125 9.05 -1.72 56.69
CA VAL A 125 10.34 -1.51 57.38
C VAL A 125 10.00 -1.00 58.77
#